data_AF-A0A316ZT15-F1
#
_entry.id   AF-A0A316ZT15-F1
#
_cell.length_a   1.000
_cell.length_b   1.000
_cell.length_c   1.000
_cell.angle_alpha   90.00
_cell.angle_beta   90.00
_cell.angle_gamma   90.00
#
_symmetry.space_group_name_H-M   'P 1'
#
loop_
_entity.id
_entity.type
_entity.pdbx_description
1 polymer ?
#
loop_
_entity_poly.entity_id
_entity_poly.type
_entity_poly.pdbx_seq_one_letter_code
_entity_poly.pdbx_strand_id
1 'polypeptide(L)'
;MSSGEVLKADKDFTKEVDVAIPEAEKLASSNPQAGIDKLLTLEKQTRQASDLASTSRVIIAIVTIAKNAKDWNLMNEQVLLLSKKHGQLKQATTKMVQTVMGFLDETPNLETKLSVIETLRTVTEGKIFVEVERARVTRILSNIKKEQGDIDSATDILCELQVETFGSMTRREKTEFILQQVALCIQKGDWTQAGILSRKISTRYFARRPKKTPEQLAKDQKEREEKEKTRSVDDPPIEPEDDVTDLKLKYYEQQITLAKHDNKYLDVCKHYRQVLDTEAVEEDPDKLRAILQRVIYFIILAPYDNEQSDLIHRIQRDSRNSQIPQDAQLVKLFTVPELMRWPMVAKQFGPHLTETDVFDAEKDDSDDPKAFQRWQDLRKRVIEHNVRVVAKYYTRIQIPRLTELLDLTEDETEKNISELVSAKTIYAKIDRPARIVTFSKPRDADDVLNEWSGNMKSLLGLLERVDHLITKEEMMARIQLTKVDKSKAAKSKAK
;
A
#
# COMPACT_ATOMS: atom_id res chain seq x y z
N MET A 1 22.91 26.27 16.21
CA MET A 1 21.82 26.42 17.22
C MET A 1 21.48 27.90 17.32
N SER A 2 20.59 28.44 16.47
CA SER A 2 20.01 29.76 16.71
C SER A 2 18.66 29.53 17.36
N SER A 3 18.56 29.84 18.64
CA SER A 3 17.33 29.83 19.43
C SER A 3 16.20 30.52 18.66
N GLY A 4 15.02 29.90 18.67
CA GLY A 4 13.77 30.48 18.16
C GLY A 4 13.24 31.63 19.02
N GLU A 5 14.13 32.48 19.54
CA GLU A 5 13.74 33.72 20.19
C GLU A 5 13.39 34.73 19.10
N VAL A 6 12.13 35.16 19.10
CA VAL A 6 11.71 36.36 18.38
C VAL A 6 12.53 37.51 18.96
N LEU A 7 13.59 37.91 18.25
CA LEU A 7 14.36 39.11 18.57
C LEU A 7 13.37 40.26 18.74
N LYS A 8 13.29 40.81 19.95
CA LYS A 8 12.45 41.95 20.26
C LYS A 8 12.90 43.09 19.35
N ALA A 9 11.98 43.65 18.57
CA ALA A 9 12.30 44.72 17.63
C ALA A 9 13.00 45.87 18.40
N ASP A 10 14.16 46.30 17.92
CA ASP A 10 14.90 47.41 18.53
C ASP A 10 14.15 48.75 18.36
N LYS A 11 13.31 48.83 17.31
CA LYS A 11 12.44 49.96 17.01
C LYS A 11 11.22 49.50 16.22
N ASP A 12 10.03 49.90 16.65
CA ASP A 12 8.77 49.58 15.98
C ASP A 12 8.50 50.60 14.86
N PHE A 13 8.44 50.10 13.62
CA PHE A 13 8.22 50.90 12.42
C PHE A 13 6.78 50.83 11.88
N THR A 14 5.86 50.18 12.61
CA THR A 14 4.47 49.95 12.16
C THR A 14 3.77 51.22 11.66
N LYS A 15 3.92 52.34 12.39
CA LYS A 15 3.31 53.63 12.02
C LYS A 15 3.85 54.23 10.72
N GLU A 16 5.14 54.05 10.45
CA GLU A 16 5.78 54.53 9.22
C GLU A 16 5.37 53.66 8.03
N VAL A 17 5.25 52.35 8.25
CA VAL A 17 4.77 51.37 7.26
C VAL A 17 3.32 51.64 6.88
N ASP A 18 2.45 51.96 7.85
CA ASP A 18 1.03 52.25 7.61
C ASP A 18 0.81 53.49 6.75
N VAL A 19 1.72 54.47 6.80
CA VAL A 19 1.69 55.66 5.94
C VAL A 19 2.36 55.39 4.58
N ALA A 20 3.48 54.67 4.60
CA ALA A 20 4.28 54.45 3.40
C ALA A 20 3.64 53.47 2.40
N ILE A 21 2.91 52.44 2.86
CA ILE A 21 2.26 51.45 1.97
C ILE A 21 1.21 52.11 1.06
N PRO A 22 0.22 52.86 1.57
CA PRO A 22 -0.79 53.52 0.72
C PRO A 22 -0.19 54.58 -0.21
N GLU A 23 0.85 55.28 0.23
CA GLU A 23 1.58 56.23 -0.62
C GLU A 23 2.31 55.53 -1.75
N ALA A 24 2.95 54.39 -1.46
CA ALA A 24 3.63 53.58 -2.46
C ALA A 24 2.63 52.93 -3.44
N GLU A 25 1.44 52.51 -3.01
CA GLU A 25 0.39 51.98 -3.88
C GLU A 25 -0.16 53.06 -4.85
N LYS A 26 -0.34 54.29 -4.36
CA LYS A 26 -0.74 55.43 -5.19
C LYS A 26 0.33 55.80 -6.21
N LEU A 27 1.60 55.81 -5.80
CA LEU A 27 2.73 56.06 -6.69
C LEU A 27 2.91 54.93 -7.71
N ALA A 28 2.69 53.68 -7.29
CA ALA A 28 2.78 52.51 -8.14
C ALA A 28 1.75 52.49 -9.28
N SER A 29 0.61 53.16 -9.09
CA SER A 29 -0.41 53.33 -10.14
C SER A 29 0.11 54.15 -11.32
N SER A 30 1.12 55.01 -11.10
CA SER A 30 1.75 55.85 -12.13
C SER A 30 3.09 55.27 -12.60
N ASN A 31 3.94 54.81 -11.67
CA ASN A 31 5.20 54.14 -11.96
C ASN A 31 5.51 53.07 -10.90
N PRO A 32 5.42 51.77 -11.24
CA PRO A 32 5.58 50.67 -10.29
C PRO A 32 6.98 50.61 -9.67
N GLN A 33 8.01 50.99 -10.42
CA GLN A 33 9.41 50.89 -9.97
C GLN A 33 9.74 51.93 -8.89
N ALA A 34 9.25 53.16 -9.06
CA ALA A 34 9.43 54.22 -8.07
C ALA A 34 8.75 53.91 -6.72
N GLY A 35 7.58 53.24 -6.76
CA GLY A 35 6.90 52.77 -5.56
C GLY A 35 7.69 51.68 -4.83
N ILE A 36 8.26 50.74 -5.58
CA ILE A 36 9.10 49.66 -5.04
C ILE A 36 10.39 50.23 -4.42
N ASP A 37 11.06 51.18 -5.08
CA ASP A 37 12.29 51.78 -4.56
C ASP A 37 12.07 52.46 -3.20
N LYS A 38 10.95 53.17 -3.04
CA LYS A 38 10.58 53.76 -1.74
C LYS A 38 10.39 52.67 -0.68
N LEU A 39 9.70 51.58 -0.99
CA LEU A 39 9.52 50.45 -0.07
C LEU A 39 10.82 49.68 0.21
N LEU A 40 11.76 49.60 -0.74
CA LEU A 40 13.06 48.96 -0.55
C LEU A 40 13.94 49.74 0.44
N THR A 41 13.84 51.07 0.48
CA THR A 41 14.54 51.88 1.49
C THR A 41 13.99 51.62 2.89
N LEU A 42 12.67 51.51 3.01
CA LEU A 42 11.99 51.20 4.26
C LEU A 42 12.28 49.77 4.72
N GLU A 43 12.29 48.81 3.79
CA GLU A 43 12.67 47.40 4.05
C GLU A 43 14.07 47.29 4.64
N LYS A 44 15.03 48.11 4.18
CA LYS A 44 16.38 48.13 4.74
C LYS A 44 16.37 48.60 6.20
N GLN A 45 15.57 49.60 6.53
CA GLN A 45 15.47 50.14 7.90
C GLN A 45 14.77 49.15 8.84
N THR A 46 13.65 48.57 8.42
CA THR A 46 12.90 47.60 9.23
C THR A 46 13.68 46.30 9.42
N ARG A 47 14.44 45.86 8.41
CA ARG A 47 15.34 44.70 8.52
C ARG A 47 16.48 44.94 9.49
N GLN A 48 17.12 46.12 9.46
CA GLN A 48 18.19 46.46 10.40
C GLN A 48 17.69 46.51 11.85
N ALA A 49 16.44 46.93 12.07
CA ALA A 49 15.81 46.94 13.38
C ALA A 49 15.20 45.60 13.83
N SER A 50 15.36 44.54 13.02
CA SER A 50 14.80 43.20 13.26
C SER A 50 13.28 43.19 13.52
N ASP A 51 12.54 44.17 12.98
CA ASP A 51 11.09 44.24 13.13
C ASP A 51 10.40 43.30 12.12
N LEU A 52 10.00 42.13 12.62
CA LEU A 52 9.34 41.10 11.81
C LEU A 52 8.01 41.57 11.20
N ALA A 53 7.17 42.26 11.97
CA ALA A 53 5.81 42.60 11.56
C ALA A 53 5.84 43.59 10.40
N SER A 54 6.63 44.65 10.57
CA SER A 54 6.84 45.69 9.56
C SER A 54 7.54 45.13 8.32
N THR A 55 8.63 44.39 8.50
CA THR A 55 9.39 43.82 7.37
C THR A 55 8.54 42.86 6.55
N SER A 56 7.72 42.01 7.19
CA SER A 56 6.80 41.11 6.48
C SER A 56 5.77 41.89 5.65
N ARG A 57 5.16 42.95 6.21
CA ARG A 57 4.15 43.76 5.51
C ARG A 57 4.74 44.50 4.31
N VAL A 58 5.93 45.07 4.47
CA VAL A 58 6.64 45.80 3.40
C VAL A 58 6.99 44.87 2.26
N ILE A 59 7.52 43.68 2.56
CA ILE A 59 7.85 42.68 1.54
C ILE A 59 6.60 42.21 0.81
N ILE A 60 5.51 41.93 1.53
CA ILE A 60 4.23 41.57 0.92
C ILE A 60 3.79 42.69 -0.04
N ALA A 61 3.78 43.94 0.43
CA ALA A 61 3.38 45.10 -0.38
C ALA A 61 4.21 45.26 -1.66
N ILE A 62 5.54 45.05 -1.61
CA ILE A 62 6.39 45.08 -2.80
C ILE A 62 5.92 44.07 -3.85
N VAL A 63 5.61 42.84 -3.41
CA VAL A 63 5.13 41.79 -4.33
C VAL A 63 3.71 42.09 -4.82
N THR A 64 2.80 42.59 -3.96
CA THR A 64 1.43 42.96 -4.38
C THR A 64 1.42 44.10 -5.38
N ILE A 65 2.32 45.08 -5.25
CA ILE A 65 2.46 46.18 -6.20
C ILE A 65 2.89 45.67 -7.57
N ALA A 66 3.86 44.76 -7.62
CA ALA A 66 4.30 44.15 -8.88
C ALA A 66 3.16 43.35 -9.56
N LYS A 67 2.37 42.63 -8.76
CA LYS A 67 1.16 41.93 -9.24
C LYS A 67 0.12 42.91 -9.80
N ASN A 68 -0.20 43.98 -9.07
CA ASN A 68 -1.21 44.97 -9.49
C ASN A 68 -0.82 45.67 -10.79
N ALA A 69 0.49 45.86 -11.01
CA ALA A 69 1.04 46.38 -12.26
C ALA A 69 1.04 45.36 -13.42
N LYS A 70 0.65 44.10 -13.17
CA LYS A 70 0.72 42.96 -14.10
C LYS A 70 2.13 42.64 -14.63
N ASP A 71 3.17 43.16 -13.97
CA ASP A 71 4.56 42.94 -14.35
C ASP A 71 5.16 41.79 -13.51
N TRP A 72 4.96 40.58 -14.01
CA TRP A 72 5.46 39.35 -13.38
C TRP A 72 6.98 39.20 -13.45
N ASN A 73 7.64 39.82 -14.43
CA ASN A 73 9.09 39.80 -14.54
C ASN A 73 9.71 40.66 -13.44
N LEU A 74 9.17 41.86 -13.23
CA LEU A 74 9.58 42.72 -12.11
C LEU A 74 9.37 42.01 -10.76
N MET A 75 8.25 41.31 -10.59
CA MET A 75 8.01 40.51 -9.38
C MET A 75 9.10 39.44 -9.17
N ASN A 76 9.44 38.69 -10.21
CA ASN A 76 10.45 37.63 -10.15
C ASN A 76 11.83 38.18 -9.77
N GLU A 77 12.23 39.32 -10.34
CA GLU A 77 13.46 40.00 -9.99
C GLU A 77 13.47 40.47 -8.52
N GLN A 78 12.38 41.07 -8.06
CA GLN A 78 12.28 41.55 -6.67
C GLN A 78 12.29 40.39 -5.67
N VAL A 79 11.61 39.28 -5.95
CA VAL A 79 11.61 38.09 -5.10
C VAL A 79 13.02 37.48 -5.03
N LEU A 80 13.74 37.40 -6.15
CA LEU A 80 15.13 36.95 -6.17
C LEU A 80 16.06 37.88 -5.38
N LEU A 81 15.91 39.20 -5.55
CA LEU A 81 16.69 40.20 -4.82
C LEU A 81 16.46 40.09 -3.32
N LEU A 82 15.21 40.15 -2.87
CA LEU A 82 14.83 40.09 -1.44
C LEU A 82 15.26 38.78 -0.78
N SER A 83 15.24 37.66 -1.53
CA SER A 83 15.70 36.35 -1.08
C SER A 83 17.22 36.27 -0.88
N LYS A 84 18.00 37.01 -1.67
CA LYS A 84 19.48 37.05 -1.62
C LYS A 84 20.03 38.11 -0.65
N LYS A 85 19.20 39.05 -0.18
CA LYS A 85 19.65 40.09 0.75
C LYS A 85 20.14 39.49 2.08
N HIS A 86 21.35 39.88 2.48
CA HIS A 86 21.96 39.44 3.73
C HIS A 86 21.18 39.95 4.95
N GLY A 87 20.95 39.07 5.92
CA GLY A 87 20.27 39.41 7.18
C GLY A 87 18.74 39.47 7.10
N GLN A 88 18.11 38.91 6.06
CA GLN A 88 16.65 38.88 5.99
C GLN A 88 16.03 37.93 7.02
N LEU A 89 14.92 38.35 7.64
CA LEU A 89 14.20 37.55 8.62
C LEU A 89 13.55 36.33 7.96
N LYS A 90 13.81 35.13 8.51
CA LYS A 90 13.32 33.85 7.96
C LYS A 90 11.80 33.83 7.80
N GLN A 91 11.06 34.20 8.85
CA GLN A 91 9.60 34.25 8.82
C GLN A 91 9.05 35.29 7.82
N ALA A 92 9.77 36.39 7.57
CA ALA A 92 9.38 37.37 6.56
C ALA A 92 9.55 36.79 5.14
N THR A 93 10.63 36.04 4.89
CA THR A 93 10.80 35.31 3.62
C THR A 93 9.76 34.19 3.44
N THR A 94 9.36 33.48 4.49
CA THR A 94 8.29 32.48 4.42
C THR A 94 6.97 33.11 4.00
N LYS A 95 6.57 34.21 4.66
CA LYS A 95 5.35 34.95 4.33
C LYS A 95 5.36 35.47 2.89
N MET A 96 6.51 35.99 2.43
CA MET A 96 6.70 36.42 1.04
C MET A 96 6.47 35.27 0.06
N VAL A 97 7.07 34.10 0.29
CA VAL A 97 6.92 32.94 -0.60
C VAL A 97 5.46 32.47 -0.62
N GLN A 98 4.80 32.44 0.54
CA GLN A 98 3.39 32.06 0.65
C GLN A 98 2.45 33.02 -0.11
N THR A 99 2.69 34.34 -0.05
CA THR A 99 1.88 35.29 -0.82
C THR A 99 2.12 35.16 -2.31
N VAL A 100 3.37 34.96 -2.76
CA VAL A 100 3.67 34.71 -4.18
C VAL A 100 3.02 33.42 -4.66
N MET A 101 2.99 32.36 -3.84
CA MET A 101 2.30 31.12 -4.17
C MET A 101 0.80 31.31 -4.35
N GLY A 102 0.16 32.14 -3.51
CA GLY A 102 -1.26 32.49 -3.67
C GLY A 102 -1.54 33.23 -4.99
N PHE A 103 -0.54 33.89 -5.58
CA PHE A 103 -0.68 34.58 -6.87
C PHE A 103 -0.56 33.65 -8.09
N LEU A 104 -0.10 32.41 -7.91
CA LEU A 104 0.08 31.44 -9.01
C LEU A 104 -1.24 31.09 -9.71
N ASP A 105 -2.37 31.10 -8.98
CA ASP A 105 -3.69 30.77 -9.52
C ASP A 105 -4.31 31.91 -10.33
N GLU A 106 -3.86 33.14 -10.10
CA GLU A 106 -4.33 34.35 -10.79
C GLU A 106 -3.47 34.71 -12.01
N THR A 107 -2.52 33.85 -12.38
CA THR A 107 -1.64 34.10 -13.53
C THR A 107 -2.39 33.98 -14.85
N PRO A 108 -2.24 34.95 -15.79
CA PRO A 108 -2.99 34.95 -17.04
C PRO A 108 -2.44 33.96 -18.08
N ASN A 109 -1.13 33.68 -18.07
CA ASN A 109 -0.45 32.85 -19.08
C ASN A 109 0.32 31.68 -18.43
N LEU A 110 0.34 30.53 -19.13
CA LEU A 110 1.08 29.33 -18.72
C LEU A 110 2.60 29.60 -18.61
N GLU A 111 3.16 30.37 -19.54
CA GLU A 111 4.58 30.73 -19.53
C GLU A 111 4.95 31.60 -18.32
N THR A 112 4.11 32.57 -17.96
CA THR A 112 4.32 33.38 -16.74
C THR A 112 4.20 32.54 -15.48
N LYS A 113 3.34 31.50 -15.49
CA LYS A 113 3.23 30.57 -14.38
C LYS A 113 4.50 29.75 -14.22
N LEU A 114 5.09 29.25 -15.32
CA LEU A 114 6.34 28.51 -15.31
C LEU A 114 7.52 29.37 -14.81
N SER A 115 7.63 30.63 -15.28
CA SER A 115 8.73 31.51 -14.86
C SER A 115 8.70 31.81 -13.36
N VAL A 116 7.51 32.08 -12.80
CA VAL A 116 7.32 32.31 -11.36
C VAL A 116 7.62 31.04 -10.56
N ILE A 117 7.27 29.86 -11.07
CA ILE A 117 7.58 28.60 -10.40
C ILE A 117 9.10 28.34 -10.37
N GLU A 118 9.81 28.60 -11.48
CA GLU A 118 11.26 28.46 -11.53
C GLU A 118 11.98 29.43 -10.59
N THR A 119 11.50 30.68 -10.49
CA THR A 119 12.06 31.66 -9.55
C THR A 119 11.80 31.23 -8.10
N LEU A 120 10.61 30.73 -7.77
CA LEU A 120 10.30 30.17 -6.46
C LEU A 120 11.16 28.95 -6.12
N ARG A 121 11.41 28.04 -7.08
CA ARG A 121 12.28 26.87 -6.87
C ARG A 121 13.72 27.28 -6.58
N THR A 122 14.22 28.30 -7.29
CA THR A 122 15.56 28.88 -7.06
C THR A 122 15.67 29.58 -5.71
N VAL A 123 14.62 30.29 -5.30
CA VAL A 123 14.57 31.07 -4.04
C VAL A 123 14.49 30.17 -2.80
N THR A 124 13.85 29.00 -2.95
CA THR A 124 13.63 28.03 -1.87
C THR A 124 14.73 26.96 -1.79
N GLU A 125 15.65 26.92 -2.74
CA GLU A 125 16.77 25.98 -2.74
C GLU A 125 17.71 26.20 -1.53
N GLY A 126 18.01 25.13 -0.79
CA GLY A 126 18.91 25.16 0.36
C GLY A 126 18.35 25.80 1.64
N LYS A 127 17.07 26.20 1.67
CA LYS A 127 16.46 26.88 2.83
C LYS A 127 15.48 25.97 3.58
N ILE A 128 15.90 25.45 4.73
CA ILE A 128 15.15 24.47 5.55
C ILE A 128 13.73 24.97 5.93
N PHE A 129 13.58 26.26 6.21
CA PHE A 129 12.31 26.84 6.70
C PHE A 129 11.26 27.10 5.61
N VAL A 130 11.57 26.87 4.32
CA VAL A 130 10.63 26.96 3.18
C VAL A 130 10.57 25.66 2.37
N GLU A 131 11.03 24.54 2.94
CA GLU A 131 11.02 23.24 2.27
C GLU A 131 9.61 22.74 1.92
N VAL A 132 8.62 22.99 2.79
CA VAL A 132 7.22 22.62 2.54
C VAL A 132 6.66 23.34 1.32
N GLU A 133 6.93 24.64 1.23
CA GLU A 133 6.48 25.45 0.11
C GLU A 133 7.19 25.07 -1.20
N ARG A 134 8.49 24.74 -1.13
CA ARG A 134 9.23 24.16 -2.26
C ARG A 134 8.57 22.88 -2.77
N ALA A 135 8.19 21.98 -1.87
CA ALA A 135 7.53 20.72 -2.23
C ALA A 135 6.21 20.96 -2.98
N ARG A 136 5.38 21.89 -2.47
CA ARG A 136 4.09 22.25 -3.08
C ARG A 136 4.25 22.90 -4.45
N VAL A 137 5.19 23.84 -4.61
CA VAL A 137 5.51 24.46 -5.90
C VAL A 137 6.02 23.43 -6.91
N THR A 138 6.88 22.51 -6.47
CA THR A 138 7.41 21.42 -7.31
C THR A 138 6.28 20.48 -7.77
N ARG A 139 5.28 20.21 -6.92
CA ARG A 139 4.09 19.44 -7.28
C ARG A 139 3.29 20.11 -8.41
N ILE A 140 3.08 21.42 -8.32
CA ILE A 140 2.36 22.19 -9.34
C ILE A 140 3.14 22.14 -10.66
N LEU A 141 4.46 22.31 -10.63
CA LEU A 141 5.32 22.19 -11.82
C LEU A 141 5.20 20.82 -12.48
N SER A 142 5.26 19.75 -11.69
CA SER A 142 5.13 18.37 -12.18
C SER A 142 3.76 18.12 -12.82
N ASN A 143 2.68 18.64 -12.23
CA ASN A 143 1.34 18.55 -12.82
C ASN A 143 1.22 19.29 -14.16
N ILE A 144 1.77 20.50 -14.26
CA ILE A 144 1.77 21.26 -15.52
C ILE A 144 2.53 20.51 -16.61
N LYS A 145 3.71 19.96 -16.29
CA LYS A 145 4.50 19.17 -17.24
C LYS A 145 3.80 17.88 -17.66
N LYS A 146 3.08 17.25 -16.74
CA LYS A 146 2.23 16.09 -17.03
C LYS A 146 1.10 16.46 -18.01
N GLU A 147 0.43 17.59 -17.81
CA GLU A 147 -0.61 18.09 -18.74
C GLU A 147 -0.05 18.42 -20.12
N GLN A 148 1.21 18.88 -20.20
CA GLN A 148 1.94 19.09 -21.44
C GLN A 148 2.39 17.78 -22.14
N GLY A 149 2.21 16.63 -21.48
CA GLY A 149 2.61 15.31 -22.00
C GLY A 149 4.08 14.94 -21.73
N ASP A 150 4.84 15.78 -21.05
CA ASP A 150 6.24 15.49 -20.69
C ASP A 150 6.32 14.77 -19.33
N ILE A 151 6.04 13.46 -19.37
CA ILE A 151 5.99 12.59 -18.19
C ILE A 151 7.39 12.37 -17.62
N ASP A 152 8.41 12.28 -18.47
CA ASP A 152 9.78 12.01 -18.05
C ASP A 152 10.31 13.14 -17.16
N SER A 153 10.22 14.39 -17.63
CA SER A 153 10.72 15.52 -16.86
C SER A 153 9.85 15.81 -15.64
N ALA A 154 8.54 15.54 -15.70
CA ALA A 154 7.65 15.63 -14.54
C ALA A 154 8.03 14.61 -13.44
N THR A 155 8.44 13.40 -13.84
CA THR A 155 8.84 12.34 -12.92
C THR A 155 10.17 12.67 -12.26
N ASP A 156 11.16 13.10 -13.03
CA ASP A 156 12.51 13.40 -12.53
C ASP A 156 12.49 14.55 -11.53
N ILE A 157 11.75 15.63 -11.84
CA ILE A 157 11.58 16.78 -10.95
C ILE A 157 10.92 16.39 -9.63
N LEU A 158 9.86 15.57 -9.68
CA LEU A 158 9.14 15.20 -8.46
C LEU A 158 9.94 14.17 -7.63
N CYS A 159 10.70 13.28 -8.26
CA CYS A 159 11.47 12.24 -7.57
C CYS A 159 12.80 12.75 -7.00
N GLU A 160 13.36 13.84 -7.52
CA GLU A 160 14.51 14.54 -6.92
C GLU A 160 14.21 15.00 -5.48
N LEU A 161 12.94 15.34 -5.22
CA LEU A 161 12.48 15.80 -3.93
C LEU A 161 12.30 14.62 -2.95
N GLN A 162 13.19 14.51 -1.97
CA GLN A 162 13.09 13.51 -0.89
C GLN A 162 12.13 13.96 0.22
N VAL A 163 10.82 13.88 -0.05
CA VAL A 163 9.77 14.35 0.87
C VAL A 163 9.73 13.66 2.24
N GLU A 164 10.37 12.51 2.40
CA GLU A 164 10.45 11.79 3.67
C GLU A 164 11.26 12.51 4.74
N THR A 165 12.29 13.25 4.33
CA THR A 165 13.22 13.92 5.26
C THR A 165 12.63 15.19 5.84
N PHE A 166 11.53 15.72 5.27
CA PHE A 166 10.94 16.98 5.71
C PHE A 166 10.19 16.81 7.03
N GLY A 167 10.80 17.21 8.14
CA GLY A 167 10.20 17.08 9.49
C GLY A 167 8.91 17.90 9.69
N SER A 168 8.80 19.04 9.01
CA SER A 168 7.72 20.03 9.13
C SER A 168 6.47 19.71 8.31
N MET A 169 6.51 18.70 7.43
CA MET A 169 5.34 18.27 6.65
C MET A 169 4.48 17.28 7.41
N THR A 170 3.17 17.35 7.19
CA THR A 170 2.23 16.40 7.78
C THR A 170 2.37 15.01 7.14
N ARG A 171 1.90 13.98 7.86
CA ARG A 171 2.04 12.59 7.39
C ARG A 171 1.13 12.28 6.20
N ARG A 172 -0.08 12.88 6.13
CA ARG A 172 -0.99 12.73 5.00
C ARG A 172 -0.38 13.32 3.73
N GLU A 173 0.08 14.57 3.79
CA GLU A 173 0.73 15.24 2.66
C GLU A 173 1.93 14.43 2.17
N LYS A 174 2.83 14.00 3.06
CA LYS A 174 3.97 13.14 2.67
C LYS A 174 3.52 11.90 1.91
N THR A 175 2.46 11.26 2.37
CA THR A 175 1.92 10.04 1.74
C THR A 175 1.36 10.36 0.35
N GLU A 176 0.60 11.44 0.19
CA GLU A 176 0.11 11.92 -1.11
C GLU A 176 1.24 12.19 -2.08
N PHE A 177 2.31 12.86 -1.64
CA PHE A 177 3.49 13.12 -2.46
C PHE A 177 4.16 11.82 -2.93
N ILE A 178 4.38 10.86 -2.03
CA ILE A 178 5.00 9.57 -2.41
C ILE A 178 4.08 8.78 -3.36
N LEU A 179 2.76 8.77 -3.13
CA LEU A 179 1.79 8.13 -4.03
C LEU A 179 1.80 8.76 -5.42
N GLN A 180 1.95 10.08 -5.50
CA GLN A 180 2.06 10.78 -6.78
C GLN A 180 3.37 10.46 -7.50
N GLN A 181 4.49 10.39 -6.77
CA GLN A 181 5.78 9.95 -7.32
C GLN A 181 5.67 8.53 -7.89
N VAL A 182 5.08 7.60 -7.14
CA VAL A 182 4.85 6.22 -7.60
C VAL A 182 3.97 6.19 -8.85
N ALA A 183 2.88 6.97 -8.89
CA ALA A 183 2.00 7.05 -10.06
C ALA A 183 2.75 7.49 -11.33
N LEU A 184 3.60 8.52 -11.22
CA LEU A 184 4.40 9.02 -12.34
C LEU A 184 5.45 8.01 -12.78
N CYS A 185 6.14 7.35 -11.84
CA CYS A 185 7.08 6.28 -12.18
C CYS A 185 6.40 5.10 -12.91
N ILE A 186 5.18 4.73 -12.51
CA ILE A 186 4.38 3.71 -13.21
C ILE A 186 4.05 4.17 -14.64
N GLN A 187 3.65 5.43 -14.83
CA GLN A 187 3.36 5.99 -16.16
C GLN A 187 4.61 6.07 -17.05
N LYS A 188 5.78 6.38 -16.48
CA LYS A 188 7.09 6.35 -17.15
C LYS A 188 7.53 4.92 -17.51
N GLY A 189 7.00 3.91 -16.83
CA GLY A 189 7.43 2.51 -16.96
C GLY A 189 8.67 2.15 -16.14
N ASP A 190 9.08 2.99 -15.18
CA ASP A 190 10.15 2.67 -14.22
C ASP A 190 9.58 1.95 -13.00
N TRP A 191 9.40 0.64 -13.16
CA TRP A 191 8.89 -0.25 -12.12
C TRP A 191 9.83 -0.39 -10.92
N THR A 192 11.14 -0.25 -11.13
CA THR A 192 12.13 -0.43 -10.06
C THR A 192 12.10 0.74 -9.09
N GLN A 193 12.08 1.98 -9.61
CA GLN A 193 11.98 3.18 -8.80
C GLN A 193 10.62 3.26 -8.09
N ALA A 194 9.54 2.90 -8.78
CA ALA A 194 8.21 2.80 -8.16
C ALA A 194 8.19 1.81 -6.98
N GLY A 195 8.82 0.64 -7.13
CA GLY A 195 8.95 -0.35 -6.05
C GLY A 195 9.81 0.12 -4.87
N ILE A 196 10.83 0.96 -5.10
CA ILE A 196 11.64 1.55 -4.03
C ILE A 196 10.83 2.61 -3.27
N LEU A 197 10.17 3.52 -3.99
CA LEU A 197 9.33 4.59 -3.43
C LEU A 197 8.15 4.02 -2.63
N SER A 198 7.56 2.93 -3.09
CA SER A 198 6.39 2.34 -2.42
C SER A 198 6.70 1.72 -1.05
N ARG A 199 7.95 1.29 -0.82
CA ARG A 199 8.43 0.78 0.49
C ARG A 199 8.62 1.88 1.53
N LYS A 200 8.73 3.13 1.09
CA LYS A 200 8.97 4.28 1.96
C LYS A 200 7.70 4.69 2.72
N ILE A 201 6.54 4.29 2.21
CA ILE A 201 5.27 4.44 2.93
C ILE A 201 5.14 3.31 3.96
N SER A 202 5.00 3.69 5.23
CA SER A 202 4.77 2.73 6.30
C SER A 202 3.34 2.18 6.24
N THR A 203 3.20 0.88 6.02
CA THR A 203 1.91 0.16 6.04
C THR A 203 1.17 0.25 7.38
N ARG A 204 1.89 0.55 8.48
CA ARG A 204 1.28 0.84 9.80
C ARG A 204 0.41 2.09 9.78
N TYR A 205 0.66 3.03 8.86
CA TYR A 205 -0.19 4.22 8.69
C TYR A 205 -1.61 3.85 8.25
N PHE A 206 -1.72 2.86 7.36
CA PHE A 206 -2.97 2.37 6.78
C PHE A 206 -3.64 1.25 7.59
N ALA A 207 -3.05 0.89 8.74
CA ALA A 207 -3.61 -0.12 9.62
C ALA A 207 -4.92 0.38 10.22
N ARG A 208 -5.94 -0.49 10.24
CA ARG A 208 -7.26 -0.20 10.80
C ARG A 208 -7.10 0.21 12.27
N ARG A 209 -7.44 1.46 12.59
CA ARG A 209 -7.60 1.87 13.99
C ARG A 209 -8.96 1.36 14.47
N PRO A 210 -9.07 0.79 15.69
CA PRO A 210 -10.35 0.36 16.22
C PRO A 210 -11.32 1.56 16.23
N LYS A 211 -12.58 1.35 15.81
CA LYS A 211 -13.62 2.40 15.80
C LYS A 211 -13.67 3.06 17.18
N LYS A 212 -13.24 4.32 17.27
CA LYS A 212 -13.36 5.12 18.49
C LYS A 212 -14.84 5.43 18.72
N THR A 213 -15.30 5.32 19.96
CA THR A 213 -16.66 5.70 20.33
C THR A 213 -16.85 7.22 20.15
N PRO A 214 -18.09 7.71 19.93
CA PRO A 214 -18.37 9.15 19.75
C PRO A 214 -17.82 10.02 20.89
N GLU A 215 -17.74 9.49 22.11
CA GLU A 215 -17.18 10.16 23.29
C GLU A 215 -15.65 10.32 23.24
N GLN A 216 -14.94 9.40 22.58
CA GLN A 216 -13.49 9.49 22.39
C GLN A 216 -13.12 10.49 21.29
N LEU A 217 -13.96 10.61 20.25
CA LEU A 217 -13.80 11.64 19.21
C LEU A 217 -13.98 13.06 19.77
N ALA A 218 -14.98 13.26 20.64
CA ALA A 218 -15.21 14.54 21.30
C ALA A 218 -14.11 14.91 22.31
N LYS A 219 -13.53 13.91 23.00
CA LYS A 219 -12.40 14.11 23.91
C LYS A 219 -11.12 14.44 23.16
N ASP A 220 -10.85 13.75 22.06
CA ASP A 220 -9.72 14.03 21.18
C ASP A 220 -9.84 15.39 20.49
N GLN A 221 -11.06 15.84 20.16
CA GLN A 221 -11.30 17.20 19.63
C GLN A 221 -10.96 18.28 20.66
N LYS A 222 -11.38 18.11 21.92
CA LYS A 222 -11.05 19.05 23.00
C LYS A 222 -9.56 19.11 23.33
N GLU A 223 -8.88 17.96 23.39
CA GLU A 223 -7.43 17.92 23.61
C GLU A 223 -6.65 18.53 22.43
N ARG A 224 -7.22 18.56 21.22
CA ARG A 224 -6.64 19.25 20.05
C ARG A 224 -6.81 20.75 20.11
N GLU A 225 -7.98 21.25 20.46
CA GLU A 225 -8.21 22.70 20.62
C GLU A 225 -7.27 23.31 21.67
N GLU A 226 -6.93 22.56 22.72
CA GLU A 226 -5.95 22.95 23.73
C GLU A 226 -4.50 22.91 23.22
N LYS A 227 -4.16 21.92 22.37
CA LYS A 227 -2.83 21.80 21.73
C LYS A 227 -2.64 22.83 20.61
N GLU A 228 -3.69 23.19 19.90
CA GLU A 228 -3.67 24.22 18.86
C GLU A 228 -3.46 25.62 19.45
N LYS A 229 -4.01 25.87 20.65
CA LYS A 229 -3.75 27.09 21.43
C LYS A 229 -2.32 27.19 21.97
N THR A 230 -1.56 26.10 22.03
CA THR A 230 -0.17 26.05 22.52
C THR A 230 0.88 25.91 21.41
N ARG A 231 0.48 26.00 20.13
CA ARG A 231 1.34 25.76 18.96
C ARG A 231 2.38 26.87 18.73
N SER A 232 3.63 26.47 18.46
CA SER A 232 4.69 27.32 17.89
C SER A 232 4.70 27.26 16.35
N VAL A 233 5.17 28.32 15.68
CA VAL A 233 5.11 28.53 14.21
C VAL A 233 5.81 27.43 13.39
N ASP A 234 6.77 26.72 13.99
CA ASP A 234 7.56 25.66 13.32
C ASP A 234 6.97 24.24 13.44
N ASP A 235 5.94 24.01 14.28
CA ASP A 235 5.33 22.68 14.42
C ASP A 235 4.29 22.41 13.31
N PRO A 236 4.25 21.20 12.71
CA PRO A 236 3.25 20.83 11.71
C PRO A 236 1.82 21.08 12.23
N PRO A 237 0.90 21.59 11.39
CA PRO A 237 -0.52 21.64 11.74
C PRO A 237 -1.02 20.25 12.16
N ILE A 238 -1.74 20.17 13.28
CA ILE A 238 -2.36 18.92 13.74
C ILE A 238 -3.55 18.65 12.81
N GLU A 239 -3.44 17.61 11.99
CA GLU A 239 -4.48 17.26 11.02
C GLU A 239 -5.80 16.87 11.74
N PRO A 240 -6.97 17.26 11.19
CA PRO A 240 -8.22 16.57 11.49
C PRO A 240 -8.05 15.06 11.21
N GLU A 241 -8.77 14.19 11.93
CA GLU A 241 -8.81 12.77 11.57
C GLU A 241 -9.56 12.63 10.24
N ASP A 242 -8.89 12.98 9.15
CA ASP A 242 -9.41 12.76 7.82
C ASP A 242 -9.27 11.28 7.51
N ASP A 243 -10.34 10.76 6.94
CA ASP A 243 -10.44 9.39 6.49
C ASP A 243 -9.25 9.07 5.57
N VAL A 244 -8.39 8.14 5.99
CA VAL A 244 -7.20 7.70 5.23
C VAL A 244 -7.57 6.61 4.21
N THR A 245 -8.87 6.32 4.09
CA THR A 245 -9.41 5.31 3.18
C THR A 245 -9.07 5.61 1.72
N ASP A 246 -9.17 6.86 1.29
CA ASP A 246 -8.86 7.30 -0.07
C ASP A 246 -7.39 7.05 -0.46
N LEU A 247 -6.47 7.43 0.43
CA LEU A 247 -5.03 7.19 0.24
C LEU A 247 -4.69 5.71 0.30
N LYS A 248 -5.38 4.96 1.17
CA LYS A 248 -5.21 3.51 1.29
C LYS A 248 -5.64 2.80 0.01
N LEU A 249 -6.77 3.18 -0.58
CA LEU A 249 -7.24 2.61 -1.84
C LEU A 249 -6.26 2.89 -2.99
N LYS A 250 -5.84 4.16 -3.16
CA LYS A 250 -4.84 4.54 -4.17
C LYS A 250 -3.52 3.80 -3.99
N TYR A 251 -3.04 3.67 -2.75
CA TYR A 251 -1.82 2.94 -2.44
C TYR A 251 -1.91 1.47 -2.88
N TYR A 252 -2.97 0.78 -2.49
CA TYR A 252 -3.11 -0.63 -2.84
C TYR A 252 -3.35 -0.85 -4.34
N GLU A 253 -4.07 0.03 -5.02
CA GLU A 253 -4.23 -0.02 -6.48
C GLU A 253 -2.89 0.08 -7.21
N GLN A 254 -2.03 1.01 -6.80
CA GLN A 254 -0.67 1.14 -7.34
C GLN A 254 0.19 -0.08 -7.01
N GLN A 255 0.11 -0.60 -5.78
CA GLN A 255 0.85 -1.81 -5.38
C GLN A 255 0.40 -3.04 -6.15
N ILE A 256 -0.90 -3.18 -6.41
CA ILE A 256 -1.45 -4.24 -7.25
C ILE A 256 -0.88 -4.13 -8.66
N THR A 257 -0.82 -2.93 -9.24
CA THR A 257 -0.27 -2.72 -10.58
C THR A 257 1.22 -3.10 -10.64
N LEU A 258 2.00 -2.70 -9.62
CA LEU A 258 3.41 -3.10 -9.49
C LEU A 258 3.57 -4.62 -9.35
N ALA A 259 2.78 -5.25 -8.48
CA ALA A 259 2.89 -6.70 -8.24
C ALA A 259 2.35 -7.54 -9.41
N LYS A 260 1.38 -7.04 -10.17
CA LYS A 260 0.95 -7.59 -11.47
C LYS A 260 2.07 -7.51 -12.50
N HIS A 261 2.88 -6.43 -12.50
CA HIS A 261 4.03 -6.34 -13.37
C HIS A 261 5.11 -7.39 -13.00
N ASP A 262 5.37 -7.57 -11.71
CA ASP A 262 6.40 -8.50 -11.20
C ASP A 262 5.96 -9.98 -11.19
N ASN A 263 4.74 -10.31 -11.63
CA ASN A 263 4.13 -11.65 -11.55
C ASN A 263 4.10 -12.25 -10.13
N LYS A 264 4.10 -11.39 -9.10
CA LYS A 264 4.04 -11.80 -7.68
C LYS A 264 2.60 -11.97 -7.22
N TYR A 265 1.95 -13.04 -7.66
CA TYR A 265 0.53 -13.28 -7.41
C TYR A 265 0.15 -13.37 -5.92
N LEU A 266 1.06 -13.86 -5.07
CA LEU A 266 0.82 -13.95 -3.62
C LEU A 266 0.73 -12.56 -2.96
N ASP A 267 1.58 -11.62 -3.37
CA ASP A 267 1.55 -10.25 -2.87
C ASP A 267 0.30 -9.51 -3.37
N VAL A 268 -0.08 -9.74 -4.63
CA VAL A 268 -1.35 -9.23 -5.19
C VAL A 268 -2.54 -9.69 -4.34
N CYS A 269 -2.59 -10.97 -3.97
CA CYS A 269 -3.64 -11.50 -3.09
C CYS A 269 -3.64 -10.81 -1.71
N LYS A 270 -2.48 -10.57 -1.10
CA LYS A 270 -2.36 -9.86 0.18
C LYS A 270 -2.86 -8.42 0.07
N HIS A 271 -2.52 -7.71 -1.01
CA HIS A 271 -2.97 -6.34 -1.25
C HIS A 271 -4.49 -6.27 -1.46
N TYR A 272 -5.07 -7.14 -2.30
CA TYR A 272 -6.53 -7.18 -2.46
C TYR A 272 -7.25 -7.55 -1.16
N ARG A 273 -6.67 -8.40 -0.30
CA ARG A 273 -7.24 -8.67 1.03
C ARG A 273 -7.25 -7.41 1.91
N GLN A 274 -6.17 -6.63 1.91
CA GLN A 274 -6.14 -5.37 2.67
C GLN A 274 -7.14 -4.33 2.16
N VAL A 275 -7.50 -4.40 0.87
CA VAL A 275 -8.59 -3.62 0.28
C VAL A 275 -9.95 -4.15 0.75
N LEU A 276 -10.17 -5.47 0.84
CA LEU A 276 -11.41 -6.04 1.41
C LEU A 276 -11.63 -5.66 2.88
N ASP A 277 -10.55 -5.40 3.62
CA ASP A 277 -10.61 -4.97 5.02
C ASP A 277 -10.93 -3.45 5.17
N THR A 278 -11.12 -2.71 4.06
CA THR A 278 -11.51 -1.28 4.10
C THR A 278 -13.02 -1.10 4.18
N GLU A 279 -13.47 -0.22 5.09
CA GLU A 279 -14.90 0.00 5.38
C GLU A 279 -15.68 0.52 4.16
N ALA A 280 -15.07 1.42 3.37
CA ALA A 280 -15.67 1.93 2.14
C ALA A 280 -15.90 0.86 1.04
N VAL A 281 -15.15 -0.25 1.08
CA VAL A 281 -15.31 -1.37 0.13
C VAL A 281 -16.26 -2.43 0.68
N GLU A 282 -16.41 -2.51 2.01
CA GLU A 282 -17.37 -3.40 2.66
C GLU A 282 -18.82 -2.94 2.45
N GLU A 283 -19.03 -1.62 2.31
CA GLU A 283 -20.36 -1.03 2.08
C GLU A 283 -20.87 -1.19 0.63
N ASP A 284 -19.97 -1.33 -0.36
CA ASP A 284 -20.31 -1.50 -1.78
C ASP A 284 -20.33 -3.01 -2.18
N PRO A 285 -21.51 -3.65 -2.34
CA PRO A 285 -21.60 -5.09 -2.61
C PRO A 285 -20.98 -5.51 -3.96
N ASP A 286 -21.07 -4.65 -4.99
CA ASP A 286 -20.53 -4.95 -6.33
C ASP A 286 -18.99 -4.92 -6.35
N LYS A 287 -18.38 -3.95 -5.67
CA LYS A 287 -16.92 -3.85 -5.52
C LYS A 287 -16.39 -4.99 -4.64
N LEU A 288 -17.12 -5.33 -3.58
CA LEU A 288 -16.78 -6.47 -2.72
C LEU A 288 -16.77 -7.77 -3.51
N ARG A 289 -17.79 -8.03 -4.34
CA ARG A 289 -17.84 -9.20 -5.22
C ARG A 289 -16.63 -9.22 -6.15
N ALA A 290 -16.37 -8.13 -6.87
CA ALA A 290 -15.30 -8.08 -7.86
C ALA A 290 -13.89 -8.20 -7.23
N ILE A 291 -13.69 -7.70 -6.01
CA ILE A 291 -12.41 -7.86 -5.30
C ILE A 291 -12.26 -9.28 -4.74
N LEU A 292 -13.33 -9.87 -4.22
CA LEU A 292 -13.31 -11.25 -3.71
C LEU A 292 -12.99 -12.26 -4.82
N GLN A 293 -13.54 -12.08 -6.02
CA GLN A 293 -13.19 -12.86 -7.21
C GLN A 293 -11.69 -12.76 -7.52
N ARG A 294 -11.17 -11.52 -7.58
CA ARG A 294 -9.74 -11.26 -7.83
C ARG A 294 -8.85 -11.92 -6.78
N VAL A 295 -9.22 -11.90 -5.50
CA VAL A 295 -8.49 -12.59 -4.43
C VAL A 295 -8.40 -14.09 -4.69
N ILE A 296 -9.52 -14.74 -5.04
CA ILE A 296 -9.58 -16.17 -5.33
C ILE A 296 -8.73 -16.52 -6.56
N TYR A 297 -8.77 -15.69 -7.59
CA TYR A 297 -8.01 -15.91 -8.82
C TYR A 297 -6.50 -15.82 -8.58
N PHE A 298 -6.04 -14.78 -7.88
CA PHE A 298 -4.61 -14.61 -7.62
C PHE A 298 -4.04 -15.62 -6.62
N ILE A 299 -4.84 -16.14 -5.69
CA ILE A 299 -4.34 -17.16 -4.76
C ILE A 299 -4.16 -18.54 -5.42
N ILE A 300 -4.99 -18.86 -6.42
CA ILE A 300 -4.86 -20.10 -7.19
C ILE A 300 -3.67 -20.01 -8.16
N LEU A 301 -3.42 -18.84 -8.74
CA LEU A 301 -2.26 -18.58 -9.59
C LEU A 301 -0.92 -18.61 -8.83
N ALA A 302 -0.94 -18.29 -7.53
CA ALA A 302 0.25 -18.29 -6.70
C ALA A 302 0.88 -19.70 -6.63
N PRO A 303 2.22 -19.81 -6.72
CA PRO A 303 2.90 -21.07 -6.49
C PRO A 303 2.61 -21.59 -5.09
N TYR A 304 2.66 -22.92 -4.92
CA TYR A 304 2.44 -23.52 -3.62
C TYR A 304 3.59 -23.19 -2.67
N ASP A 305 3.21 -22.57 -1.57
CA ASP A 305 4.07 -22.24 -0.45
C ASP A 305 3.28 -22.41 0.83
N ASN A 306 3.97 -22.46 1.97
CA ASN A 306 3.33 -22.54 3.27
C ASN A 306 2.37 -21.36 3.49
N GLU A 307 2.76 -20.15 3.08
CA GLU A 307 1.89 -18.97 3.15
C GLU A 307 0.65 -19.10 2.28
N GLN A 308 0.80 -19.63 1.06
CA GLN A 308 -0.30 -19.85 0.13
C GLN A 308 -1.31 -20.85 0.71
N SER A 309 -0.82 -21.93 1.32
CA SER A 309 -1.68 -22.96 1.92
C SER A 309 -2.51 -22.41 3.10
N ASP A 310 -1.91 -21.59 3.97
CA ASP A 310 -2.60 -20.95 5.09
C ASP A 310 -3.64 -19.93 4.59
N LEU A 311 -3.25 -19.09 3.62
CA LEU A 311 -4.13 -18.09 3.03
C LEU A 311 -5.36 -18.72 2.36
N ILE A 312 -5.20 -19.82 1.61
CA ILE A 312 -6.32 -20.53 0.98
C ILE A 312 -7.29 -21.04 2.05
N HIS A 313 -6.79 -21.70 3.09
CA HIS A 313 -7.66 -22.21 4.16
C HIS A 313 -8.36 -21.09 4.93
N ARG A 314 -7.71 -19.94 5.09
CA ARG A 314 -8.31 -18.76 5.71
C ARG A 314 -9.42 -18.17 4.83
N ILE A 315 -9.19 -18.04 3.53
CA ILE A 315 -10.22 -17.58 2.58
C ILE A 315 -11.40 -18.55 2.57
N GLN A 316 -11.16 -19.86 2.57
CA GLN A 316 -12.25 -20.86 2.58
C GLN A 316 -13.16 -20.76 3.81
N ARG A 317 -12.63 -20.31 4.96
CA ARG A 317 -13.40 -20.11 6.19
C ARG A 317 -14.18 -18.79 6.22
N ASP A 318 -13.87 -17.83 5.35
CA ASP A 318 -14.54 -16.54 5.33
C ASP A 318 -15.99 -16.70 4.82
N SER A 319 -16.95 -16.21 5.62
CA SER A 319 -18.40 -16.35 5.35
C SER A 319 -18.85 -15.62 4.07
N ARG A 320 -18.11 -14.57 3.68
CA ARG A 320 -18.34 -13.74 2.49
C ARG A 320 -18.28 -14.55 1.18
N ASN A 321 -17.57 -15.68 1.15
CA ASN A 321 -17.49 -16.56 -0.03
C ASN A 321 -18.83 -17.22 -0.38
N SER A 322 -19.80 -17.20 0.54
CA SER A 322 -21.16 -17.71 0.26
C SER A 322 -21.90 -16.89 -0.81
N GLN A 323 -21.46 -15.64 -1.05
CA GLN A 323 -22.03 -14.77 -2.08
C GLN A 323 -21.66 -15.21 -3.50
N ILE A 324 -20.56 -15.98 -3.67
CA ILE A 324 -20.12 -16.47 -4.98
C ILE A 324 -19.88 -17.99 -4.92
N PRO A 325 -20.93 -18.81 -5.11
CA PRO A 325 -20.84 -20.25 -4.94
C PRO A 325 -19.93 -20.94 -5.96
N GLN A 326 -19.76 -20.39 -7.17
CA GLN A 326 -18.87 -20.95 -8.19
C GLN A 326 -17.39 -20.79 -7.83
N ASP A 327 -16.97 -19.60 -7.38
CA ASP A 327 -15.58 -19.38 -6.95
C ASP A 327 -15.26 -20.11 -5.63
N ALA A 328 -16.24 -20.25 -4.74
CA ALA A 328 -16.09 -21.06 -3.53
C ALA A 328 -15.91 -22.57 -3.84
N GLN A 329 -16.57 -23.07 -4.89
CA GLN A 329 -16.33 -24.42 -5.39
C GLN A 329 -14.91 -24.57 -5.95
N LEU A 330 -14.41 -23.56 -6.67
CA LEU A 330 -13.05 -23.57 -7.19
C LEU A 330 -12.02 -23.64 -6.05
N VAL A 331 -12.13 -22.80 -5.01
CA VAL A 331 -11.26 -22.87 -3.82
C VAL A 331 -11.38 -24.24 -3.12
N LYS A 332 -12.59 -24.80 -3.04
CA LYS A 332 -12.81 -26.13 -2.47
C LYS A 332 -12.07 -27.22 -3.24
N LEU A 333 -12.09 -27.18 -4.58
CA LEU A 333 -11.36 -28.14 -5.42
C LEU A 333 -9.83 -28.09 -5.17
N PHE A 334 -9.24 -26.91 -4.94
CA PHE A 334 -7.81 -26.79 -4.65
C PHE A 334 -7.42 -27.11 -3.20
N THR A 335 -8.38 -27.07 -2.26
CA THR A 335 -8.15 -27.43 -0.84
C THR A 335 -8.21 -28.94 -0.59
N VAL A 336 -9.08 -29.64 -1.29
CA VAL A 336 -9.19 -31.09 -1.19
C VAL A 336 -8.05 -31.72 -2.01
N PRO A 337 -7.30 -32.70 -1.46
CA PRO A 337 -6.24 -33.39 -2.20
C PRO A 337 -6.83 -34.42 -3.18
N GLU A 338 -7.65 -33.97 -4.12
CA GLU A 338 -8.28 -34.79 -5.16
C GLU A 338 -7.75 -34.41 -6.55
N LEU A 339 -7.71 -35.38 -7.46
CA LEU A 339 -7.19 -35.17 -8.80
C LEU A 339 -8.20 -34.43 -9.67
N MET A 340 -7.75 -33.37 -10.35
CA MET A 340 -8.59 -32.54 -11.22
C MET A 340 -8.21 -32.74 -12.68
N ARG A 341 -9.17 -33.08 -13.54
CA ARG A 341 -8.94 -33.11 -14.99
C ARG A 341 -9.05 -31.71 -15.57
N TRP A 342 -7.96 -31.23 -16.16
CA TRP A 342 -7.89 -29.89 -16.75
C TRP A 342 -9.04 -29.59 -17.75
N PRO A 343 -9.41 -30.51 -18.68
CA PRO A 343 -10.50 -30.25 -19.62
C PRO A 343 -11.87 -30.04 -18.95
N MET A 344 -12.10 -30.65 -17.78
CA MET A 344 -13.34 -30.50 -17.04
C MET A 344 -13.38 -29.16 -16.29
N VAL A 345 -12.25 -28.76 -15.70
CA VAL A 345 -12.08 -27.45 -15.06
C VAL A 345 -12.23 -26.33 -16.10
N ALA A 346 -11.59 -26.46 -17.26
CA ALA A 346 -11.68 -25.48 -18.34
C ALA A 346 -13.10 -25.33 -18.89
N LYS A 347 -13.90 -26.41 -18.97
CA LYS A 347 -15.29 -26.34 -19.44
C LYS A 347 -16.26 -25.76 -18.40
N GLN A 348 -16.07 -26.09 -17.12
CA GLN A 348 -16.96 -25.61 -16.05
C GLN A 348 -16.67 -24.16 -15.65
N PHE A 349 -15.40 -23.80 -15.55
CA PHE A 349 -14.97 -22.49 -15.06
C PHE A 349 -14.52 -21.54 -16.17
N GLY A 350 -14.26 -22.05 -17.38
CA GLY A 350 -13.88 -21.24 -18.55
C GLY A 350 -14.79 -20.04 -18.80
N PRO A 351 -16.11 -20.20 -19.02
CA PRO A 351 -16.99 -19.07 -19.33
C PRO A 351 -17.11 -18.05 -18.18
N HIS A 352 -16.98 -18.50 -16.93
CA HIS A 352 -17.03 -17.61 -15.76
C HIS A 352 -15.72 -16.84 -15.55
N LEU A 353 -14.57 -17.46 -15.87
CA LEU A 353 -13.26 -16.85 -15.75
C LEU A 353 -12.99 -15.87 -16.89
N THR A 354 -13.43 -16.19 -18.12
CA THR A 354 -13.29 -15.32 -19.30
C THR A 354 -14.25 -14.14 -19.33
N GLU A 355 -15.27 -14.12 -18.47
CA GLU A 355 -16.16 -12.96 -18.31
C GLU A 355 -15.53 -11.89 -17.39
N THR A 356 -14.41 -12.20 -16.73
CA THR A 356 -13.75 -11.29 -15.78
C THR A 356 -12.47 -10.69 -16.38
N ASP A 357 -12.19 -9.41 -16.09
CA ASP A 357 -10.99 -8.63 -16.51
C ASP A 357 -9.62 -9.24 -16.14
N VAL A 358 -9.59 -10.44 -15.54
CA VAL A 358 -8.39 -11.07 -14.99
C VAL A 358 -7.85 -12.16 -15.93
N PHE A 359 -8.72 -12.83 -16.68
CA PHE A 359 -8.37 -13.97 -17.53
C PHE A 359 -9.01 -13.87 -18.90
N ASP A 360 -8.19 -13.93 -19.93
CA ASP A 360 -8.65 -14.09 -21.31
C ASP A 360 -8.11 -15.41 -21.88
N ALA A 361 -8.96 -16.13 -22.60
CA ALA A 361 -8.63 -17.42 -23.21
C ALA A 361 -7.75 -17.28 -24.47
N GLU A 362 -7.72 -16.09 -25.08
CA GLU A 362 -7.02 -15.82 -26.34
C GLU A 362 -5.96 -14.72 -26.19
N LYS A 363 -5.05 -14.66 -27.17
CA LYS A 363 -3.80 -13.90 -27.09
C LYS A 363 -3.95 -12.42 -27.49
N ASP A 364 -5.06 -12.01 -28.10
CA ASP A 364 -5.16 -10.75 -28.86
C ASP A 364 -6.43 -9.89 -28.63
N ASP A 365 -7.25 -10.12 -27.57
CA ASP A 365 -8.56 -9.42 -27.44
C ASP A 365 -8.69 -8.34 -26.35
N SER A 366 -7.65 -8.00 -25.56
CA SER A 366 -7.70 -6.81 -24.66
C SER A 366 -6.33 -6.27 -24.19
N ASP A 367 -6.32 -5.04 -23.66
CA ASP A 367 -5.19 -4.14 -23.30
C ASP A 367 -4.04 -4.71 -22.42
N ASP A 368 -4.12 -5.96 -21.94
CA ASP A 368 -3.22 -6.52 -20.92
C ASP A 368 -2.49 -7.80 -21.43
N PRO A 369 -1.24 -7.71 -21.94
CA PRO A 369 -0.51 -8.83 -22.59
C PRO A 369 -0.20 -10.03 -21.67
N LYS A 370 -0.55 -9.93 -20.39
CA LYS A 370 -0.34 -10.96 -19.36
C LYS A 370 -1.60 -11.80 -19.08
N ALA A 371 -2.77 -11.45 -19.60
CA ALA A 371 -3.99 -12.24 -19.38
C ALA A 371 -3.84 -13.68 -19.90
N PHE A 372 -3.27 -13.84 -21.10
CA PHE A 372 -2.96 -15.16 -21.66
C PHE A 372 -1.88 -15.93 -20.86
N GLN A 373 -0.88 -15.23 -20.31
CA GLN A 373 0.12 -15.84 -19.44
C GLN A 373 -0.52 -16.35 -18.15
N ARG A 374 -1.49 -15.63 -17.56
CA ARG A 374 -2.24 -16.06 -16.39
C ARG A 374 -3.05 -17.33 -16.66
N TRP A 375 -3.59 -17.49 -17.87
CA TRP A 375 -4.28 -18.72 -18.27
C TRP A 375 -3.31 -19.92 -18.36
N GLN A 376 -2.12 -19.71 -18.92
CA GLN A 376 -1.07 -20.74 -18.95
C GLN A 376 -0.56 -21.08 -17.55
N ASP A 377 -0.40 -20.08 -16.69
CA ASP A 377 -0.03 -20.26 -15.29
C ASP A 377 -1.09 -21.05 -14.55
N LEU A 378 -2.39 -20.79 -14.76
CA LEU A 378 -3.46 -21.58 -14.16
C LEU A 378 -3.38 -23.05 -14.56
N ARG A 379 -3.15 -23.33 -15.85
CA ARG A 379 -2.94 -24.70 -16.35
C ARG A 379 -1.75 -25.35 -15.65
N LYS A 380 -0.63 -24.64 -15.55
CA LYS A 380 0.57 -25.10 -14.84
C LYS A 380 0.25 -25.44 -13.38
N ARG A 381 -0.46 -24.56 -12.66
CA ARG A 381 -0.82 -24.77 -11.24
C ARG A 381 -1.73 -25.98 -11.01
N VAL A 382 -2.69 -26.22 -11.90
CA VAL A 382 -3.54 -27.42 -11.82
C VAL A 382 -2.70 -28.70 -11.98
N ILE A 383 -1.78 -28.71 -12.94
CA ILE A 383 -0.86 -29.84 -13.15
C ILE A 383 0.03 -30.05 -11.92
N GLU A 384 0.60 -28.98 -11.37
CA GLU A 384 1.43 -29.04 -10.15
C GLU A 384 0.65 -29.57 -8.94
N HIS A 385 -0.61 -29.16 -8.79
CA HIS A 385 -1.50 -29.68 -7.75
C HIS A 385 -1.71 -31.18 -7.93
N ASN A 386 -2.04 -31.64 -9.14
CA ASN A 386 -2.24 -33.06 -9.42
C ASN A 386 -0.98 -33.90 -9.14
N VAL A 387 0.21 -33.43 -9.55
CA VAL A 387 1.48 -34.11 -9.26
C VAL A 387 1.72 -34.19 -7.75
N ARG A 388 1.38 -33.15 -6.98
CA ARG A 388 1.48 -33.17 -5.51
C ARG A 388 0.52 -34.17 -4.87
N VAL A 389 -0.72 -34.24 -5.36
CA VAL A 389 -1.70 -35.23 -4.91
C VAL A 389 -1.17 -36.63 -5.19
N VAL A 390 -0.70 -36.89 -6.41
CA VAL A 390 -0.11 -38.19 -6.78
C VAL A 390 1.08 -38.53 -5.88
N ALA A 391 1.97 -37.58 -5.58
CA ALA A 391 3.12 -37.81 -4.71
C ALA A 391 2.74 -38.17 -3.25
N LYS A 392 1.56 -37.76 -2.77
CA LYS A 392 1.06 -38.14 -1.43
C LYS A 392 0.51 -39.56 -1.40
N TYR A 393 -0.18 -39.99 -2.45
CA TYR A 393 -0.91 -41.27 -2.46
C TYR A 393 -0.13 -42.42 -3.11
N TYR A 394 0.78 -42.13 -4.06
CA TYR A 394 1.52 -43.14 -4.81
C TYR A 394 2.99 -43.15 -4.42
N THR A 395 3.52 -44.33 -4.12
CA THR A 395 4.97 -44.53 -3.92
C THR A 395 5.71 -44.70 -5.24
N ARG A 396 5.12 -45.48 -6.17
CA ARG A 396 5.61 -45.72 -7.53
C ARG A 396 4.45 -45.68 -8.50
N ILE A 397 4.64 -45.02 -9.65
CA ILE A 397 3.66 -44.96 -10.73
C ILE A 397 4.35 -45.14 -12.08
N GLN A 398 3.66 -45.75 -13.04
CA GLN A 398 4.13 -45.85 -14.41
C GLN A 398 3.81 -44.57 -15.19
N ILE A 399 4.72 -44.13 -16.07
CA ILE A 399 4.57 -42.90 -16.87
C ILE A 399 3.28 -42.91 -17.71
N PRO A 400 2.88 -44.00 -18.41
CA PRO A 400 1.64 -44.02 -19.20
C PRO A 400 0.37 -43.77 -18.39
N ARG A 401 0.34 -44.25 -17.13
CA ARG A 401 -0.77 -43.99 -16.23
C ARG A 401 -0.74 -42.55 -15.72
N LEU A 402 0.44 -41.99 -15.50
CA LEU A 402 0.60 -40.61 -15.05
C LEU A 402 0.20 -39.62 -16.16
N THR A 403 0.54 -39.88 -17.42
CA THR A 403 0.12 -39.05 -18.55
C THR A 403 -1.39 -39.06 -18.75
N GLU A 404 -2.05 -40.20 -18.54
CA GLU A 404 -3.52 -40.32 -18.58
C GLU A 404 -4.20 -39.53 -17.45
N LEU A 405 -3.58 -39.47 -16.27
CA LEU A 405 -4.11 -38.70 -15.14
C LEU A 405 -3.90 -37.19 -15.30
N LEU A 406 -2.82 -36.78 -15.96
CA LEU A 406 -2.48 -35.37 -16.14
C LEU A 406 -2.99 -34.78 -17.46
N ASP A 407 -3.47 -35.60 -18.39
CA ASP A 407 -3.84 -35.22 -19.76
C ASP A 407 -2.68 -34.48 -20.48
N LEU A 408 -1.44 -34.99 -20.33
CA LEU A 408 -0.21 -34.42 -20.88
C LEU A 408 0.59 -35.44 -21.69
N THR A 409 1.49 -34.93 -22.53
CA THR A 409 2.49 -35.76 -23.21
C THR A 409 3.57 -36.25 -22.23
N GLU A 410 4.29 -37.33 -22.60
CA GLU A 410 5.38 -37.89 -21.79
C GLU A 410 6.47 -36.83 -21.52
N ASP A 411 6.89 -36.10 -22.56
CA ASP A 411 7.95 -35.08 -22.48
C ASP A 411 7.55 -33.89 -21.58
N GLU A 412 6.32 -33.39 -21.71
CA GLU A 412 5.81 -32.30 -20.86
C GLU A 412 5.68 -32.75 -19.40
N THR A 413 5.26 -33.99 -19.17
CA THR A 413 5.14 -34.57 -17.83
C THR A 413 6.50 -34.65 -17.15
N GLU A 414 7.53 -35.11 -17.86
CA GLU A 414 8.91 -35.14 -17.34
C GLU A 414 9.43 -33.73 -17.01
N LYS A 415 9.19 -32.76 -17.90
CA LYS A 415 9.62 -31.37 -17.69
C LYS A 415 9.00 -30.78 -16.44
N ASN A 416 7.68 -30.93 -16.28
CA ASN A 416 6.95 -30.41 -15.12
C ASN A 416 7.40 -31.06 -13.80
N ILE A 417 7.67 -32.38 -13.80
CA ILE A 417 8.21 -33.08 -12.62
C ILE A 417 9.62 -32.56 -12.31
N SER A 418 10.47 -32.37 -13.32
CA SER A 418 11.83 -31.85 -13.16
C SER A 418 11.85 -30.45 -12.56
N GLU A 419 10.96 -29.56 -13.00
CA GLU A 419 10.80 -28.22 -12.43
C GLU A 419 10.38 -28.30 -10.95
N LEU A 420 9.42 -29.17 -10.60
CA LEU A 420 8.94 -29.33 -9.23
C LEU A 420 9.98 -29.91 -8.26
N VAL A 421 10.80 -30.85 -8.74
CA VAL A 421 11.94 -31.41 -8.00
C VAL A 421 13.02 -30.35 -7.81
N SER A 422 13.31 -29.55 -8.83
CA SER A 422 14.28 -28.44 -8.75
C SER A 422 13.84 -27.37 -7.75
N ALA A 423 12.53 -27.07 -7.72
CA ALA A 423 11.91 -26.18 -6.74
C ALA A 423 11.82 -26.79 -5.31
N LYS A 424 12.26 -28.05 -5.12
CA LYS A 424 12.20 -28.79 -3.85
C LYS A 424 10.80 -28.94 -3.26
N THR A 425 9.76 -28.80 -4.07
CA THR A 425 8.37 -28.95 -3.62
C THR A 425 8.00 -30.41 -3.42
N ILE A 426 8.54 -31.31 -4.25
CA ILE A 426 8.27 -32.75 -4.26
C ILE A 426 9.59 -33.49 -4.45
N TYR A 427 9.70 -34.67 -3.85
CA TYR A 427 10.76 -35.62 -4.16
C TYR A 427 10.26 -36.60 -5.22
N ALA A 428 10.95 -36.68 -6.36
CA ALA A 428 10.65 -37.68 -7.39
C ALA A 428 11.93 -38.14 -8.08
N LYS A 429 12.00 -39.43 -8.40
CA LYS A 429 13.04 -40.04 -9.24
C LYS A 429 12.39 -40.68 -10.46
N ILE A 430 12.85 -40.30 -11.64
CA ILE A 430 12.35 -40.81 -12.92
C ILE A 430 13.34 -41.84 -13.45
N ASP A 431 12.86 -43.05 -13.70
CA ASP A 431 13.57 -44.10 -14.44
C ASP A 431 13.06 -44.12 -15.87
N ARG A 432 13.81 -43.52 -16.79
CA ARG A 432 13.41 -43.36 -18.21
C ARG A 432 13.30 -44.69 -18.96
N PRO A 433 14.29 -45.61 -18.90
CA PRO A 433 14.16 -46.92 -19.54
C PRO A 433 13.00 -47.75 -19.00
N ALA A 434 12.80 -47.77 -17.67
CA ALA A 434 11.75 -48.57 -17.06
C ALA A 434 10.36 -47.88 -17.08
N ARG A 435 10.30 -46.59 -17.44
CA ARG A 435 9.09 -45.75 -17.43
C ARG A 435 8.38 -45.71 -16.07
N ILE A 436 9.15 -45.66 -14.98
CA ILE A 436 8.63 -45.63 -13.61
C ILE A 436 9.08 -44.36 -12.90
N VAL A 437 8.12 -43.67 -12.26
CA VAL A 437 8.38 -42.54 -11.37
C VAL A 437 8.20 -43.01 -9.93
N THR A 438 9.22 -42.79 -9.10
CA THR A 438 9.20 -43.10 -7.67
C THR A 438 9.16 -41.81 -6.86
N PHE A 439 8.13 -41.63 -6.03
CA PHE A 439 7.94 -40.45 -5.18
C PHE A 439 8.44 -40.67 -3.74
N SER A 440 8.73 -41.91 -3.35
CA SER A 440 9.29 -42.20 -2.03
C SER A 440 10.76 -41.80 -1.94
N LYS A 441 11.11 -41.07 -0.88
CA LYS A 441 12.52 -40.89 -0.49
C LYS A 441 13.16 -42.25 -0.20
N PRO A 442 14.44 -42.46 -0.56
CA PRO A 442 15.16 -43.65 -0.14
C PRO A 442 15.13 -43.68 1.38
N ARG A 443 14.70 -44.81 1.94
CA ARG A 443 14.63 -45.02 3.38
C ARG A 443 15.91 -45.70 3.81
N ASP A 444 16.58 -45.12 4.80
CA ASP A 444 17.70 -45.79 5.45
C ASP A 444 17.19 -46.77 6.52
N ALA A 445 18.04 -47.72 6.93
CA ALA A 445 17.68 -48.70 7.97
C ALA A 445 17.27 -48.00 9.28
N ASP A 446 17.89 -46.87 9.60
CA ASP A 446 17.58 -46.06 10.77
C ASP A 446 16.18 -45.43 10.69
N ASP A 447 15.75 -44.96 9.52
CA ASP A 447 14.41 -44.39 9.33
C ASP A 447 13.32 -45.44 9.57
N VAL A 448 13.54 -46.67 9.11
CA VAL A 448 12.62 -47.79 9.32
C VAL A 448 12.53 -48.15 10.79
N LEU A 449 13.67 -48.19 11.50
CA LEU A 449 13.71 -48.44 12.94
C LEU A 449 13.03 -47.33 13.74
N ASN A 450 13.21 -46.07 13.34
CA ASN A 450 12.57 -44.91 13.97
C ASN A 450 11.05 -44.92 13.76
N GLU A 451 10.57 -45.21 12.55
CA GLU A 451 9.14 -45.36 12.26
C GLU A 451 8.54 -46.52 13.06
N TRP A 452 9.23 -47.66 13.13
CA TRP A 452 8.80 -48.82 13.92
C TRP A 452 8.76 -48.52 15.43
N SER A 453 9.78 -47.84 15.96
CA SER A 453 9.81 -47.38 17.35
C SER A 453 8.68 -46.40 17.66
N GLY A 454 8.40 -45.46 16.76
CA GLY A 454 7.26 -44.55 16.86
C GLY A 454 5.92 -45.28 16.90
N ASN A 455 5.72 -46.25 16.00
CA ASN A 455 4.52 -47.09 15.96
C ASN A 455 4.35 -47.92 17.24
N MET A 456 5.44 -48.49 17.78
CA MET A 456 5.43 -49.22 19.05
C MET A 456 5.04 -48.31 20.22
N LYS A 457 5.58 -47.08 20.26
CA LYS A 457 5.23 -46.09 21.28
C LYS A 457 3.76 -45.68 21.20
N SER A 458 3.24 -45.45 19.99
CA SER A 458 1.81 -45.17 19.77
C SER A 458 0.93 -46.35 20.17
N LEU A 459 1.34 -47.58 19.86
CA LEU A 459 0.61 -48.80 20.25
C LEU A 459 0.53 -48.96 21.76
N LEU A 460 1.66 -48.80 22.47
CA LEU A 460 1.70 -48.86 23.93
C LEU A 460 0.83 -47.77 24.57
N GLY A 461 0.89 -46.53 24.05
CA GLY A 461 0.04 -45.44 24.53
C GLY A 461 -1.46 -45.68 24.28
N LEU A 462 -1.81 -46.31 23.15
CA LEU A 462 -3.19 -46.73 22.89
C LEU A 462 -3.63 -47.85 23.84
N LEU A 463 -2.74 -48.80 24.16
CA LEU A 463 -3.03 -49.92 25.06
C LEU A 463 -3.27 -49.42 26.50
N GLU A 464 -2.42 -48.52 26.99
CA GLU A 464 -2.60 -47.85 28.30
C GLU A 464 -3.91 -47.05 28.35
N ARG A 465 -4.24 -46.32 27.27
CA ARG A 465 -5.51 -45.60 27.18
C ARG A 465 -6.71 -46.54 27.20
N VAL A 466 -6.61 -47.69 26.53
CA VAL A 466 -7.66 -48.72 26.55
C VAL A 466 -7.80 -49.32 27.96
N ASP A 467 -6.71 -49.63 28.65
CA ASP A 467 -6.75 -50.14 30.02
C ASP A 467 -7.41 -49.16 31.01
N HIS A 468 -7.07 -47.87 30.92
CA HIS A 468 -7.75 -46.82 31.68
C HIS A 468 -9.24 -46.69 31.34
N LEU A 469 -9.63 -46.87 30.08
CA LEU A 469 -11.04 -46.88 29.69
C LEU A 469 -11.78 -48.11 30.22
N ILE A 470 -11.16 -49.30 30.17
CA ILE A 470 -11.73 -50.54 30.70
C ILE A 470 -11.93 -50.44 32.22
N THR A 471 -10.92 -49.99 32.96
CA THR A 471 -11.03 -49.82 34.42
C THR A 471 -12.10 -48.79 34.79
N LYS A 472 -12.21 -47.69 34.03
CA LYS A 472 -13.28 -46.70 34.21
C LYS A 472 -14.66 -47.30 33.93
N GLU A 473 -14.82 -48.08 32.85
CA GLU A 473 -16.08 -48.77 32.55
C GLU A 473 -16.42 -49.83 33.60
N GLU A 474 -15.44 -50.59 34.10
CA GLU A 474 -15.66 -51.58 35.15
C GLU A 474 -16.14 -50.92 36.45
N MET A 475 -15.56 -49.79 36.84
CA MET A 475 -16.05 -48.99 37.97
C MET A 475 -17.49 -48.51 37.74
N MET A 476 -17.81 -48.00 36.54
CA MET A 476 -19.16 -47.56 36.20
C MET A 476 -20.16 -48.72 36.19
N ALA A 477 -19.80 -49.88 35.65
CA ALA A 477 -20.62 -51.09 35.64
C ALA A 477 -20.89 -51.60 37.06
N ARG A 478 -19.88 -51.61 37.94
CA ARG A 478 -20.04 -51.93 39.37
C ARG A 478 -20.95 -50.93 40.09
N ILE A 479 -20.87 -49.64 39.76
CA ILE A 479 -21.79 -48.60 40.28
C ILE A 479 -23.22 -48.80 39.75
N GLN A 480 -23.38 -49.20 38.50
CA GLN A 480 -24.70 -49.49 37.92
C GLN A 480 -25.34 -50.74 38.53
N LEU A 481 -24.58 -51.82 38.73
CA LEU A 481 -25.04 -53.03 39.41
C LEU A 481 -25.49 -52.73 40.84
N THR A 482 -24.71 -51.96 41.59
CA THR A 482 -25.10 -51.52 42.95
C THR A 482 -26.31 -50.60 42.98
N LYS A 483 -26.54 -49.78 41.94
CA LYS A 483 -27.79 -49.01 41.78
C LYS A 483 -28.99 -49.91 41.47
N VAL A 484 -28.82 -50.93 40.62
CA VAL A 484 -29.87 -51.91 40.31
C VAL A 484 -30.24 -52.73 41.55
N ASP A 485 -29.27 -53.17 42.34
CA ASP A 485 -29.51 -53.90 43.58
C ASP A 485 -30.18 -53.03 44.65
N LYS A 486 -29.78 -51.75 44.78
CA LYS A 486 -30.49 -50.78 45.63
C LYS A 486 -31.92 -50.54 45.16
N SER A 487 -32.18 -50.52 43.84
CA SER A 487 -33.53 -50.36 43.28
C SER A 487 -34.42 -51.60 43.51
N LYS A 488 -33.84 -52.81 43.47
CA LYS A 488 -34.54 -54.07 43.80
C LYS A 488 -34.84 -54.15 45.31
N ALA A 489 -33.90 -53.77 46.17
CA ALA A 489 -34.09 -53.72 47.62
C ALA A 489 -35.10 -52.64 48.05
N ALA A 490 -35.18 -51.51 47.33
CA ALA A 490 -36.21 -50.49 47.56
C ALA A 490 -37.61 -51.00 47.14
N LYS A 491 -37.71 -51.74 46.03
CA LYS A 491 -38.98 -52.37 45.60
C LYS A 491 -39.43 -53.52 46.52
N SER A 492 -38.52 -54.25 47.14
CA SER A 492 -38.87 -55.31 48.11
C SER A 492 -39.27 -54.79 49.49
N LYS A 493 -38.91 -53.55 49.84
CA LYS A 493 -39.36 -52.87 51.07
C LYS A 493 -40.69 -52.10 50.91
N ALA A 494 -41.17 -51.96 49.68
CA ALA A 494 -42.42 -51.26 49.34
C ALA A 494 -43.60 -52.22 49.06
N LYS A 495 -43.39 -53.53 49.22
CA LYS A 495 -44.41 -54.56 49.36
C LYS A 495 -44.37 -55.05 50.79
#